data_AF-A0A7Y6B2D5-F1
#
_entry.id   AF-A0A7Y6B2D5-F1
#
_cell.length_a   1.000
_cell.length_b   1.000
_cell.length_c   1.000
_cell.angle_alpha   90.00
_cell.angle_beta   90.00
_cell.angle_gamma   90.00
#
_symmetry.space_group_name_H-M   'P 1'
#
loop_
_entity.id
_entity.type
_entity.pdbx_description
1 polymer ?
#
loop_
_entity_poly.entity_id
_entity_poly.type
_entity_poly.pdbx_seq_one_letter_code
_entity_poly.pdbx_strand_id
1 'polypeptide(L)'
;MYKNGEMFPTWVETLGNMADDGKLVRALCPRCGACVDVDIPALIDKVGRDFCLIDRRPSCRTPGCTGRTLFMYQGHGCFLPLQTERVVSERSAIYFERDKAAGLYDPPKG
;
A
#
# COMPACT_ATOMS: atom_id res chain seq x y z
N MET A 1 20.05 -9.02 8.16
CA MET A 1 19.59 -7.90 7.31
C MET A 1 19.52 -8.45 5.90
N TYR A 2 18.32 -8.62 5.33
CA TYR A 2 18.17 -9.16 3.97
C TYR A 2 18.89 -8.23 2.99
N LYS A 3 19.67 -8.77 2.04
CA LYS A 3 20.37 -7.95 1.03
C LYS A 3 19.38 -7.53 -0.08
N ASN A 4 18.71 -6.40 0.17
CA ASN A 4 18.50 -5.24 -0.68
C ASN A 4 18.68 -5.43 -2.20
N GLY A 5 17.56 -5.65 -2.91
CA GLY A 5 17.49 -5.60 -4.38
C GLY A 5 16.49 -6.60 -5.00
N GLU A 6 16.44 -7.83 -4.49
CA GLU A 6 15.70 -8.90 -5.19
C GLU A 6 14.24 -9.06 -4.74
N MET A 7 13.90 -8.70 -3.49
CA MET A 7 12.56 -8.93 -2.94
C MET A 7 11.74 -7.64 -2.77
N PHE A 8 12.40 -6.55 -2.43
CA PHE A 8 11.76 -5.28 -2.12
C PHE A 8 12.41 -4.16 -2.94
N PRO A 9 11.63 -3.19 -3.46
CA PRO A 9 12.19 -1.98 -4.04
C PRO A 9 13.13 -1.28 -3.04
N THR A 10 14.24 -0.74 -3.53
CA THR A 10 15.23 -0.06 -2.67
C THR A 10 14.65 1.13 -1.90
N TRP A 11 13.61 1.77 -2.45
CA TRP A 11 12.94 2.91 -1.83
C TRP A 11 12.18 2.57 -0.53
N VAL A 12 11.89 1.28 -0.26
CA VAL A 12 11.18 0.84 0.96
C VAL A 12 12.10 0.35 2.07
N GLU A 13 13.42 0.38 1.87
CA GLU A 13 14.38 -0.20 2.81
C GLU A 13 14.47 0.59 4.12
N THR A 14 14.35 1.91 4.05
CA THR A 14 14.44 2.82 5.20
C THR A 14 13.39 3.92 5.11
N LEU A 15 13.05 4.54 6.23
CA LEU A 15 12.19 5.73 6.23
C LEU A 15 12.80 6.89 5.46
N GLY A 16 14.14 7.03 5.51
CA GLY A 16 14.87 8.02 4.72
C GLY A 16 14.60 7.85 3.22
N ASN A 17 14.75 6.62 2.71
CA ASN A 17 14.49 6.34 1.29
C ASN A 17 13.03 6.59 0.92
N MET A 18 12.07 6.25 1.81
CA MET A 18 10.65 6.51 1.58
C MET A 18 10.34 8.01 1.52
N ALA A 19 10.95 8.81 2.39
CA ALA A 19 10.80 10.26 2.39
C ALA A 19 11.37 10.89 1.12
N ASP A 20 12.55 10.42 0.68
CA ASP A 20 13.24 10.95 -0.49
C ASP A 20 12.51 10.59 -1.80
N ASP A 21 11.89 9.41 -1.89
CA ASP A 21 11.10 8.97 -3.07
C ASP A 21 9.67 9.56 -3.09
N GLY A 22 9.17 10.05 -1.95
CA GLY A 22 7.87 10.71 -1.84
C GLY A 22 6.65 9.81 -2.06
N LYS A 23 6.81 8.49 -1.93
CA LYS A 23 5.72 7.51 -2.12
C LYS A 23 4.95 7.26 -0.83
N LEU A 24 3.67 6.92 -0.99
CA LEU A 24 2.78 6.65 0.13
C LEU A 24 2.98 5.22 0.66
N VAL A 25 3.04 5.11 1.98
CA VAL A 25 2.98 3.85 2.72
C VAL A 25 1.76 3.86 3.62
N ARG A 26 1.01 2.76 3.68
CA ARG A 26 -0.17 2.61 4.53
C ARG A 26 0.05 1.65 5.67
N ALA A 27 -0.55 1.95 6.81
CA ALA A 27 -0.68 1.06 7.95
C ALA A 27 -2.08 0.43 7.94
N LEU A 28 -2.16 -0.88 7.76
CA LEU A 28 -3.41 -1.66 7.78
C LEU A 28 -3.47 -2.63 8.96
N CYS A 29 -4.56 -2.62 9.70
CA CYS A 29 -4.90 -3.71 10.61
C CYS A 29 -5.83 -4.72 9.91
N PRO A 30 -5.39 -5.97 9.61
CA PRO A 30 -6.24 -6.97 8.96
C PRO A 30 -7.39 -7.45 9.86
N ARG A 31 -7.33 -7.18 11.18
CA ARG A 31 -8.38 -7.58 12.12
C ARG A 31 -9.58 -6.63 12.12
N CYS A 32 -9.34 -5.32 12.18
CA CYS A 32 -10.42 -4.33 12.27
C CYS A 32 -10.58 -3.49 10.99
N GLY A 33 -9.74 -3.72 9.97
CA GLY A 33 -9.81 -3.02 8.69
C GLY A 33 -9.29 -1.58 8.72
N ALA A 34 -8.84 -1.06 9.87
CA ALA A 34 -8.30 0.29 9.97
C ALA A 34 -7.09 0.44 9.03
N CYS A 35 -7.17 1.40 8.12
CA CYS A 35 -6.17 1.68 7.11
C CYS A 35 -5.89 3.18 7.10
N VAL A 36 -4.64 3.58 7.35
CA VAL A 36 -4.23 4.98 7.41
C VAL A 36 -2.93 5.18 6.66
N ASP A 37 -2.76 6.33 6.03
CA ASP A 37 -1.47 6.72 5.46
C ASP A 37 -0.48 6.99 6.59
N VAL A 38 0.76 6.53 6.42
CA VAL A 38 1.83 6.72 7.39
C VAL A 38 2.45 8.09 7.16
N ASP A 39 2.45 8.92 8.20
CA ASP A 39 3.23 10.16 8.23
C ASP A 39 4.72 9.81 8.39
N ILE A 40 5.41 9.71 7.26
CA ILE A 40 6.84 9.35 7.21
C ILE A 40 7.70 10.41 7.92
N PRO A 41 7.56 11.73 7.67
CA PRO A 41 8.30 12.75 8.41
C PRO A 41 8.15 12.64 9.93
N ALA A 42 6.91 12.57 10.43
CA ALA A 42 6.68 12.49 11.87
C ALA A 42 7.14 11.17 12.48
N LEU A 43 7.28 10.11 11.68
CA LEU A 43 7.86 8.85 12.12
C LEU A 43 9.39 8.91 12.16
N ILE A 44 10.04 9.53 11.17
CA ILE A 44 11.49 9.78 11.16
C ILE A 44 11.91 10.54 12.42
N ASP A 45 11.16 11.57 12.81
CA ASP A 45 11.44 12.35 14.02
C ASP A 45 11.44 11.50 15.30
N LYS A 46 10.72 10.37 15.30
CA LYS A 46 10.59 9.49 16.46
C LYS A 46 11.62 8.36 16.50
N VAL A 47 11.97 7.80 15.35
CA VAL A 47 12.77 6.56 15.27
C VAL A 47 14.02 6.66 14.40
N GLY A 48 14.24 7.79 13.73
CA GLY A 48 15.37 8.03 12.84
C GLY A 48 15.14 7.58 11.40
N ARG A 49 15.97 8.11 10.48
CA ARG A 49 15.88 7.84 9.02
C ARG A 49 16.20 6.39 8.66
N ASP A 50 17.12 5.76 9.39
CA ASP A 50 17.57 4.37 9.12
C ASP A 50 16.56 3.31 9.59
N PHE A 51 15.44 3.73 10.19
CA PHE A 51 14.42 2.81 10.63
C PHE A 51 13.75 2.12 9.44
N CYS A 52 13.49 0.82 9.58
CA CYS A 52 12.88 0.00 8.53
C CYS A 52 11.48 -0.49 8.98
N LEU A 53 10.49 -0.31 8.10
CA LEU A 53 9.11 -0.77 8.33
C LEU A 53 8.87 -2.23 7.93
N ILE A 54 9.77 -2.82 7.14
CA ILE A 54 9.65 -4.21 6.67
C ILE A 54 9.64 -5.14 7.89
N ASP A 55 8.76 -6.14 7.85
CA ASP A 55 8.49 -7.12 8.91
C ASP A 55 8.03 -6.54 10.27
N ARG A 56 7.86 -5.22 10.39
CA ARG A 56 7.33 -4.61 11.60
C ARG A 56 5.83 -4.83 11.69
N ARG A 57 5.39 -5.30 12.86
CA ARG A 57 3.98 -5.52 13.19
C ARG A 57 3.59 -4.83 14.50
N PRO A 58 3.49 -3.49 14.56
CA PRO A 58 3.08 -2.81 15.78
C PRO A 58 1.64 -3.15 16.14
N SER A 59 1.26 -2.95 17.41
CA SER A 59 -0.13 -3.12 17.84
C SER A 59 -1.05 -2.11 17.14
N CYS A 60 -2.27 -2.53 16.79
CA CYS A 60 -3.28 -1.65 16.24
C CYS A 60 -3.57 -0.50 17.23
N ARG A 61 -3.71 0.72 16.71
CA ARG A 61 -3.99 1.91 17.53
C ARG A 61 -5.47 2.21 17.68
N THR A 62 -6.35 1.47 17.00
CA THR A 62 -7.80 1.56 17.19
C THR A 62 -8.14 1.10 18.61
N PRO A 63 -8.82 1.94 19.44
CA PRO A 63 -9.21 1.56 20.79
C PRO A 63 -9.99 0.24 20.82
N GLY A 64 -9.61 -0.66 21.73
CA GLY A 64 -10.23 -1.98 21.87
C GLY A 64 -9.78 -3.04 20.85
N CYS A 65 -9.01 -2.68 19.82
CA CYS A 65 -8.48 -3.67 18.88
C CYS A 65 -7.17 -4.27 19.38
N THR A 66 -7.11 -5.60 19.52
CA THR A 66 -5.87 -6.33 19.84
C THR A 66 -5.17 -6.91 18.61
N GLY A 67 -5.43 -6.34 17.43
CA GLY A 67 -4.77 -6.72 16.17
C GLY A 67 -3.35 -6.16 16.05
N ARG A 68 -2.62 -6.61 15.03
CA ARG A 68 -1.31 -6.06 14.65
C ARG A 68 -1.38 -5.46 13.26
N THR A 69 -0.73 -4.31 13.07
CA THR A 69 -0.72 -3.57 11.82
C THR A 69 0.36 -4.10 10.88
N LEU A 70 0.06 -4.10 9.59
CA LEU A 70 0.97 -4.36 8.48
C LEU A 70 1.27 -3.04 7.78
N PHE A 71 2.51 -2.84 7.33
CA PHE A 71 2.87 -1.73 6.46
C PHE A 71 2.78 -2.16 5.00
N MET A 72 2.14 -1.35 4.18
CA MET A 72 1.86 -1.62 2.77
C MET A 72 2.44 -0.50 1.92
N TYR A 73 3.42 -0.84 1.09
CA TYR A 73 4.07 0.07 0.14
C TYR A 73 3.65 -0.21 -1.32
N GLN A 74 3.02 -1.36 -1.57
CA GLN A 74 2.21 -1.61 -2.75
C GLN A 74 0.76 -1.73 -2.28
N GLY A 75 -0.19 -1.19 -3.06
CA GLY A 75 -1.61 -1.35 -2.77
C GLY A 75 -2.00 -2.82 -2.65
N HIS A 76 -3.20 -3.10 -2.12
CA HIS A 76 -3.74 -4.45 -2.19
C HIS A 76 -3.86 -4.86 -3.65
N GLY A 77 -2.97 -5.73 -4.11
CA GLY A 77 -3.29 -6.57 -5.25
C GLY A 77 -4.50 -7.40 -4.84
N CYS A 78 -5.62 -7.27 -5.54
CA CYS A 78 -6.63 -8.31 -5.48
C CYS A 78 -5.99 -9.53 -6.12
N PHE A 79 -5.81 -10.63 -5.36
CA PHE A 79 -5.58 -11.92 -6.00
C PHE A 79 -6.83 -12.22 -6.81
N LEU A 80 -6.76 -11.95 -8.10
CA LEU A 80 -7.79 -12.35 -9.02
C LEU A 80 -7.48 -13.80 -9.35
N PRO A 81 -8.45 -14.74 -9.20
CA PRO A 81 -8.26 -16.06 -9.77
C PRO A 81 -7.84 -15.89 -11.23
N LEU A 82 -6.87 -16.68 -11.72
CA LEU A 82 -6.34 -16.63 -13.09
C LEU A 82 -7.48 -16.29 -14.07
N GLN A 83 -7.54 -15.02 -14.47
CA GLN A 83 -8.64 -14.52 -15.26
C GLN A 83 -8.35 -14.93 -16.70
N THR A 84 -9.26 -15.66 -17.32
CA THR A 84 -9.20 -15.87 -18.77
C THR A 84 -9.42 -14.52 -19.46
N GLU A 85 -8.93 -14.36 -20.70
CA GLU A 85 -9.07 -13.11 -21.46
C GLU A 85 -10.53 -12.60 -21.49
N ARG A 86 -11.50 -13.51 -21.53
CA ARG A 86 -12.92 -13.20 -21.46
C ARG A 86 -13.35 -12.55 -20.14
N VAL A 87 -12.86 -13.05 -19.00
CA VAL A 87 -13.20 -12.47 -17.68
C VAL A 87 -12.55 -11.11 -17.51
N VAL A 88 -11.35 -10.90 -18.06
CA VAL A 88 -10.68 -9.59 -18.04
C VAL A 88 -11.45 -8.57 -18.88
N SER A 89 -11.93 -8.93 -20.07
CA SER A 89 -12.67 -7.98 -20.94
C SER A 89 -14.02 -7.59 -20.35
N GLU A 90 -14.79 -8.56 -19.87
CA GLU A 90 -16.09 -8.31 -19.23
C GLU A 90 -15.94 -7.46 -17.97
N ARG A 91 -14.94 -7.75 -17.13
CA ARG A 91 -14.71 -7.01 -15.88
C ARG A 91 -14.13 -5.62 -16.12
N SER A 92 -13.25 -5.48 -17.12
CA SER A 92 -12.74 -4.17 -17.55
C SER A 92 -13.87 -3.27 -18.05
N ALA A 93 -14.85 -3.82 -18.80
CA ALA A 93 -16.03 -3.07 -19.22
C ALA A 93 -16.89 -2.61 -18.02
N ILE A 94 -17.07 -3.47 -17.01
CA ILE A 94 -17.79 -3.11 -15.78
C ILE A 94 -17.08 -1.98 -15.01
N TYR A 95 -15.76 -2.08 -14.84
CA TYR A 95 -15.00 -1.01 -14.16
C TYR A 95 -14.97 0.27 -14.95
N PHE A 96 -14.80 0.19 -16.28
CA PHE A 96 -14.85 1.34 -17.17
C PHE A 96 -16.19 2.08 -17.06
N GLU A 97 -17.33 1.37 -17.14
CA GLU A 97 -18.64 2.00 -17.01
C GLU A 97 -18.89 2.57 -15.61
N ARG A 98 -18.44 1.87 -14.55
CA ARG A 98 -18.51 2.38 -13.17
C ARG A 98 -17.70 3.65 -12.99
N ASP A 99 -16.45 3.64 -13.43
CA ASP A 99 -15.51 4.74 -13.24
C ASP A 99 -15.91 5.95 -14.12
N LYS A 100 -16.44 5.70 -15.32
CA LYS A 100 -17.09 6.72 -16.16
C LYS A 100 -18.33 7.31 -15.48
N ALA A 101 -19.21 6.49 -14.92
CA ALA A 101 -20.39 6.95 -14.18
C ALA A 101 -20.02 7.74 -12.91
N ALA A 102 -18.89 7.41 -12.28
CA ALA A 102 -18.35 8.11 -11.12
C ALA A 102 -17.48 9.34 -11.49
N GLY A 103 -17.27 9.63 -12.78
CA GLY A 103 -16.40 10.72 -13.24
C GLY A 103 -14.92 10.52 -12.93
N LEU A 104 -14.50 9.30 -12.62
CA LEU A 104 -13.13 8.91 -12.27
C LEU A 104 -12.32 8.46 -13.49
N TYR A 105 -12.96 8.32 -14.66
CA TYR A 105 -12.30 7.92 -15.90
C TYR A 105 -11.73 9.15 -16.64
N ASP A 106 -10.41 9.25 -16.72
CA ASP A 106 -9.71 10.19 -17.61
C ASP A 106 -9.37 9.45 -18.93
N PRO A 107 -9.96 9.83 -20.07
CA PRO A 107 -9.65 9.19 -21.34
C PRO A 107 -8.18 9.40 -21.72
N PRO A 108 -7.55 8.41 -22.38
CA PRO A 108 -6.18 8.58 -22.85
C PRO A 108 -6.11 9.81 -23.77
N LYS A 109 -5.21 10.74 -23.43
CA LYS A 109 -4.92 11.90 -24.26
C LYS A 109 -4.21 11.40 -25.52
N GLY A 110 -4.85 11.63 -26.67
CA GLY A 110 -4.32 11.26 -27.99
C GLY A 110 -3.09 12.06 -28.39
#